data_AF-A0A174P925-F1
#
_entry.id   AF-A0A174P925-F1
#
_cell.length_a   1.000
_cell.length_b   1.000
_cell.length_c   1.000
_cell.angle_alpha   90.00
_cell.angle_beta   90.00
_cell.angle_gamma   90.00
#
_symmetry.space_group_name_H-M   'P 1'
#
loop_
_entity.id
_entity.type
_entity.pdbx_description
1 polymer ?
#
loop_
_entity_poly.entity_id
_entity_poly.type
_entity_poly.pdbx_seq_one_letter_code
_entity_poly.pdbx_strand_id
1 'polypeptide(L)'
;MKRMFTKSKTKADILSMLDRMIAQHGDAMSIPMLRVDQSDHLKLYTCALTTGFLQAMICRLPRSLENPEGIQRALVMKKVSEIEERLSSGPYGFPNAIVITLRCQDSPYITVAPLESRTSDSSGIVLLTVALHRYREHIAACAADEAGYLLAPEQELLGYMIDGHHRTEGAYAAGKLDYPFLTGVYLDLDLRKMAASFAEINCNQEKPSAIHTNAIRNLSGLMSDRENTAFDLMDELNGRAGLFHDRIKMFDGPRARSLPRAYVNSSKMQKLLEHWLEINLQNGFNYTTFSARVEAIETYFSAWKACYPQAWDSSAHVLTKTMGIDILFDLYGLLSEFMRSSILAPGALPEREDFITAIHRCFFDLQEQDGTAFYLPKRLELDAQSGESIPLTWESSTFGGLSSGKGIHFLKGKLREMIALTRHSFPVH
;
A
#
# COMPACT_ATOMS: atom_id res chain seq x y z
N MET A 1 12.56 2.45 -22.42
CA MET A 1 11.45 3.27 -22.97
C MET A 1 10.28 3.25 -22.00
N LYS A 2 9.91 4.39 -21.40
CA LYS A 2 8.65 4.50 -20.65
C LYS A 2 7.52 4.46 -21.68
N ARG A 3 6.75 3.35 -21.74
CA ARG A 3 5.52 3.28 -22.54
C ARG A 3 4.62 4.45 -22.12
N MET A 4 4.21 5.30 -23.06
CA MET A 4 3.22 6.35 -22.81
C MET A 4 1.84 5.69 -22.71
N PHE A 5 1.39 5.44 -21.47
CA PHE A 5 0.13 4.75 -21.17
C PHE A 5 -1.09 5.70 -21.15
N THR A 6 -1.03 6.81 -21.89
CA THR A 6 -2.15 7.74 -22.04
C THR A 6 -3.18 7.26 -23.07
N LYS A 7 -2.81 6.33 -23.95
CA LYS A 7 -3.65 5.82 -25.05
C LYS A 7 -4.33 4.48 -24.68
N SER A 8 -5.41 4.15 -25.38
CA SER A 8 -6.12 2.85 -25.31
C SER A 8 -5.24 1.68 -25.81
N LYS A 9 -5.81 0.55 -26.22
CA LYS A 9 -5.06 -0.55 -26.85
C LYS A 9 -4.71 -0.22 -28.31
N THR A 10 -3.70 -0.90 -28.84
CA THR A 10 -3.38 -0.76 -30.27
C THR A 10 -4.52 -1.33 -31.11
N LYS A 11 -4.66 -0.87 -32.35
CA LYS A 11 -5.65 -1.40 -33.30
C LYS A 11 -5.50 -2.92 -33.46
N ALA A 12 -4.26 -3.42 -33.51
CA ALA A 12 -3.97 -4.85 -33.62
C ALA A 12 -4.47 -5.63 -32.39
N ASP A 13 -4.22 -5.12 -31.17
CA ASP A 13 -4.71 -5.76 -29.94
C ASP A 13 -6.25 -5.78 -29.90
N ILE A 14 -6.89 -4.68 -30.29
CA ILE A 14 -8.36 -4.58 -30.34
C ILE A 14 -8.93 -5.62 -31.32
N LEU A 15 -8.41 -5.67 -32.54
CA LEU A 15 -8.84 -6.64 -33.55
C LEU A 15 -8.65 -8.09 -33.08
N SER A 16 -7.51 -8.39 -32.45
CA SER A 16 -7.26 -9.72 -31.89
C SER A 16 -8.28 -10.11 -30.81
N MET A 17 -8.64 -9.18 -29.92
CA MET A 17 -9.68 -9.42 -28.91
C MET A 17 -11.07 -9.60 -29.54
N LEU A 18 -11.40 -8.83 -30.58
CA LEU A 18 -12.66 -8.97 -31.32
C LEU A 18 -12.73 -10.30 -32.07
N ASP A 19 -11.65 -10.71 -32.74
CA ASP A 19 -11.56 -12.01 -33.44
C ASP A 19 -11.81 -13.17 -32.47
N ARG A 20 -11.27 -13.07 -31.25
CA ARG A 20 -11.53 -14.06 -30.19
C ARG A 20 -13.00 -14.09 -29.77
N MET A 21 -13.64 -12.93 -29.61
CA MET A 21 -15.08 -12.86 -29.29
C MET A 21 -15.94 -13.40 -30.42
N ILE A 22 -15.59 -13.12 -31.67
CA ILE A 22 -16.29 -13.66 -32.85
C ILE A 22 -16.16 -15.19 -32.88
N ALA A 23 -14.97 -15.73 -32.61
CA ALA A 23 -14.79 -17.17 -32.51
C ALA A 23 -15.63 -17.81 -31.39
N GLN A 24 -15.93 -17.08 -30.32
CA GLN A 24 -16.73 -17.56 -29.18
C GLN A 24 -18.24 -17.37 -29.37
N HIS A 25 -18.68 -16.27 -29.98
CA HIS A 25 -20.09 -15.84 -29.99
C HIS A 25 -20.69 -15.75 -31.40
N GLY A 26 -19.88 -15.88 -32.46
CA GLY A 26 -20.30 -15.68 -33.84
C GLY A 26 -20.40 -14.18 -34.22
N ASP A 27 -21.28 -13.87 -35.17
CA ASP A 27 -21.37 -12.53 -35.77
C ASP A 27 -21.92 -11.45 -34.82
N ALA A 28 -22.60 -11.87 -33.75
CA ALA A 28 -23.15 -10.98 -32.73
C ALA A 28 -23.08 -11.62 -31.35
N MET A 29 -22.85 -10.81 -30.31
CA MET A 29 -22.94 -11.24 -28.91
C MET A 29 -24.12 -10.58 -28.23
N SER A 30 -24.77 -11.30 -27.33
CA SER A 30 -25.88 -10.79 -26.53
C SER A 30 -25.64 -11.01 -25.04
N ILE A 31 -25.83 -9.96 -24.24
CA ILE A 31 -25.54 -9.93 -22.81
C ILE A 31 -26.79 -9.46 -22.07
N PRO A 32 -27.40 -10.29 -21.20
CA PRO A 32 -28.49 -9.83 -20.37
C PRO A 32 -27.97 -8.83 -19.33
N MET A 33 -28.67 -7.72 -19.17
CA MET A 33 -28.40 -6.71 -18.16
C MET A 33 -29.64 -6.48 -17.31
N LEU A 34 -29.44 -6.33 -16.01
CA LEU A 34 -30.51 -6.02 -15.07
C LEU A 34 -30.56 -4.52 -14.82
N ARG A 35 -31.72 -3.90 -14.96
CA ARG A 35 -31.94 -2.49 -14.64
C ARG A 35 -31.78 -2.27 -13.14
N VAL A 36 -31.05 -1.21 -12.79
CA VAL A 36 -30.88 -0.75 -11.41
C VAL A 36 -31.61 0.58 -11.28
N ASP A 37 -32.72 0.60 -10.54
CA ASP A 37 -33.48 1.82 -10.34
C ASP A 37 -32.76 2.73 -9.33
N GLN A 38 -32.33 3.90 -9.83
CA GLN A 38 -31.76 4.99 -9.04
C GLN A 38 -32.70 6.19 -9.07
N SER A 39 -32.65 7.03 -8.02
CA SER A 39 -33.52 8.19 -7.86
C SER A 39 -33.21 9.35 -8.83
N ASP A 40 -32.17 9.23 -9.65
CA ASP A 40 -31.64 10.26 -10.54
C ASP A 40 -32.18 10.19 -11.97
N HIS A 41 -33.13 9.28 -12.23
CA HIS A 41 -33.73 9.00 -13.53
C HIS A 41 -32.73 8.55 -14.63
N LEU A 42 -31.48 8.22 -14.27
CA LEU A 42 -30.51 7.69 -15.22
C LEU A 42 -30.80 6.22 -15.53
N LYS A 43 -30.53 5.82 -16.78
CA LYS A 43 -30.64 4.42 -17.20
C LYS A 43 -29.38 3.67 -16.80
N LEU A 44 -29.36 3.15 -15.57
CA LEU A 44 -28.29 2.29 -15.08
C LEU A 44 -28.69 0.81 -15.16
N TYR A 45 -27.74 -0.01 -15.61
CA TYR A 45 -27.85 -1.46 -15.61
C TYR A 45 -26.65 -2.09 -14.94
N THR A 46 -26.78 -3.36 -14.54
CA THR A 46 -25.68 -4.18 -14.06
C THR A 46 -25.59 -5.48 -14.87
N CYS A 47 -24.37 -5.87 -15.23
CA CYS A 47 -24.08 -7.12 -15.91
C CYS A 47 -22.62 -7.55 -15.64
N ALA A 48 -22.22 -8.70 -16.20
CA ALA A 48 -20.84 -9.15 -16.20
C ALA A 48 -20.22 -8.89 -17.59
N LEU A 49 -19.16 -8.07 -17.65
CA LEU A 49 -18.41 -7.82 -18.87
C LEU A 49 -16.97 -8.34 -18.72
N THR A 50 -16.46 -8.99 -19.75
CA THR A 50 -15.11 -9.57 -19.72
C THR A 50 -14.04 -8.50 -19.88
N THR A 51 -12.83 -8.78 -19.40
CA THR A 51 -11.65 -7.94 -19.64
C THR A 51 -11.50 -7.61 -21.13
N GLY A 52 -11.65 -8.61 -22.01
CA GLY A 52 -11.57 -8.42 -23.46
C GLY A 52 -12.60 -7.40 -23.96
N PHE A 53 -13.86 -7.50 -23.52
CA PHE A 53 -14.91 -6.55 -23.90
C PHE A 53 -14.53 -5.13 -23.47
N LEU A 54 -14.15 -4.97 -22.21
CA LEU A 54 -13.81 -3.69 -21.62
C LEU A 54 -12.57 -3.05 -22.28
N GLN A 55 -11.62 -3.85 -22.76
CA GLN A 55 -10.39 -3.36 -23.39
C GLN A 55 -10.54 -3.12 -24.89
N ALA A 56 -11.43 -3.85 -25.57
CA ALA A 56 -11.64 -3.73 -27.02
C ALA A 56 -12.72 -2.70 -27.39
N MET A 57 -13.69 -2.45 -26.52
CA MET A 57 -14.89 -1.68 -26.85
C MET A 57 -15.06 -0.39 -26.05
N ILE A 58 -14.33 -0.22 -24.93
CA ILE A 58 -14.53 0.92 -24.03
C ILE A 58 -13.31 1.82 -24.05
N CYS A 59 -13.52 3.08 -24.41
CA CYS A 59 -12.49 4.11 -24.45
C CYS A 59 -12.11 4.56 -23.03
N ARG A 60 -10.83 4.83 -22.81
CA ARG A 60 -10.31 5.45 -21.58
C ARG A 60 -10.09 6.94 -21.82
N LEU A 61 -10.47 7.76 -20.84
CA LEU A 61 -10.33 9.21 -20.85
C LEU A 61 -9.48 9.68 -19.66
N PRO A 62 -8.17 9.35 -19.61
CA PRO A 62 -7.29 9.80 -18.54
C PRO A 62 -7.13 11.32 -18.58
N ARG A 63 -7.30 11.97 -17.42
CA ARG A 63 -7.00 13.39 -17.26
C ARG A 63 -5.49 13.61 -17.28
N SER A 64 -5.00 14.44 -18.18
CA SER A 64 -3.58 14.75 -18.34
C SER A 64 -3.38 16.17 -18.91
N LEU A 65 -2.11 16.59 -19.11
CA LEU A 65 -1.82 17.85 -19.80
C LEU A 65 -2.30 17.84 -21.26
N GLU A 66 -2.28 16.66 -21.90
CA GLU A 66 -2.73 16.46 -23.29
C GLU A 66 -4.26 16.31 -23.38
N ASN A 67 -4.92 15.91 -22.28
CA ASN A 67 -6.37 15.75 -22.18
C ASN A 67 -6.89 16.33 -20.85
N PRO A 68 -7.04 17.67 -20.74
CA PRO A 68 -7.47 18.31 -19.49
C PRO A 68 -8.92 18.02 -19.12
N GLU A 69 -9.75 17.60 -20.09
CA GLU A 69 -11.16 17.25 -19.93
C GLU A 69 -11.37 15.77 -19.57
N GLY A 70 -10.31 14.96 -19.55
CA GLY A 70 -10.37 13.59 -19.09
C GLY A 70 -10.97 13.49 -17.68
N ILE A 71 -11.80 12.48 -17.46
CA ILE A 71 -12.51 12.28 -16.18
C ILE A 71 -11.80 11.28 -15.28
N GLN A 72 -10.87 10.48 -15.82
CA GLN A 72 -10.21 9.41 -15.09
C GLN A 72 -8.87 9.85 -14.51
N ARG A 73 -8.46 9.19 -13.42
CA ARG A 73 -7.10 9.34 -12.88
C ARG A 73 -6.06 8.80 -13.86
N ALA A 74 -4.83 9.30 -13.73
CA ALA A 74 -3.68 8.68 -14.40
C ALA A 74 -3.51 7.22 -13.97
N LEU A 75 -3.05 6.39 -14.91
CA LEU A 75 -2.72 5.00 -14.63
C LEU A 75 -1.51 4.94 -13.67
N VAL A 76 -1.64 4.18 -12.57
CA VAL A 76 -0.57 4.00 -11.59
C VAL A 76 -0.01 2.60 -11.76
N MET A 77 1.16 2.49 -12.38
CA MET A 77 1.74 1.19 -12.76
C MET A 77 1.92 0.24 -11.59
N LYS A 78 2.32 0.74 -10.42
CA LYS A 78 2.43 -0.08 -9.22
C LYS A 78 1.12 -0.82 -8.91
N LYS A 79 -0.03 -0.14 -9.01
CA LYS A 79 -1.34 -0.77 -8.79
C LYS A 79 -1.68 -1.81 -9.86
N VAL A 80 -1.32 -1.53 -11.11
CA VAL A 80 -1.56 -2.47 -12.22
C VAL A 80 -0.75 -3.75 -11.99
N SER A 81 0.53 -3.63 -11.66
CA SER A 81 1.41 -4.77 -11.36
C SER A 81 0.94 -5.58 -10.14
N GLU A 82 0.49 -4.91 -9.07
CA GLU A 82 -0.08 -5.60 -7.90
C GLU A 82 -1.34 -6.41 -8.26
N ILE A 83 -2.19 -5.89 -9.16
CA ILE A 83 -3.39 -6.61 -9.63
C ILE A 83 -3.01 -7.76 -10.57
N GLU A 84 -2.06 -7.54 -11.48
CA GLU A 84 -1.53 -8.55 -12.38
C GLU A 84 -0.96 -9.75 -11.62
N GLU A 85 -0.11 -9.48 -10.62
CA GLU A 85 0.48 -10.49 -9.75
C GLU A 85 -0.60 -11.27 -9.00
N ARG A 86 -1.60 -10.58 -8.45
CA ARG A 86 -2.73 -11.21 -7.75
C ARG A 86 -3.57 -12.10 -8.66
N LEU A 87 -3.81 -11.69 -9.91
CA LEU A 87 -4.55 -12.50 -10.89
C LEU A 87 -3.74 -13.69 -11.43
N SER A 88 -2.42 -13.66 -11.26
CA SER A 88 -1.50 -14.70 -11.73
C SER A 88 -1.20 -15.76 -10.67
N SER A 89 -1.28 -15.42 -9.38
CA SER A 89 -0.70 -16.21 -8.28
C SER A 89 -1.65 -17.12 -7.48
N GLY A 90 -2.96 -17.16 -7.74
CA GLY A 90 -3.86 -18.05 -6.99
C GLY A 90 -5.35 -17.71 -7.13
N PRO A 91 -6.24 -18.22 -6.25
CA PRO A 91 -7.66 -17.85 -6.27
C PRO A 91 -7.83 -16.37 -5.92
N TYR A 92 -8.60 -15.65 -6.74
CA TYR A 92 -8.81 -14.21 -6.62
C TYR A 92 -10.29 -13.84 -6.67
N GLY A 93 -10.63 -12.72 -6.04
CA GLY A 93 -11.94 -12.10 -6.12
C GLY A 93 -11.79 -10.58 -6.11
N PHE A 94 -12.42 -9.92 -7.10
CA PHE A 94 -12.52 -8.46 -7.16
C PHE A 94 -14.01 -8.09 -7.09
N PRO A 95 -14.57 -7.88 -5.88
CA PRO A 95 -16.00 -7.59 -5.73
C PRO A 95 -16.39 -6.19 -6.20
N ASN A 96 -15.42 -5.29 -6.41
CA ASN A 96 -15.69 -3.91 -6.79
C ASN A 96 -16.13 -3.83 -8.26
N ALA A 97 -17.22 -3.10 -8.51
CA ALA A 97 -17.77 -2.92 -9.84
C ALA A 97 -16.90 -2.02 -10.73
N ILE A 98 -16.82 -2.35 -12.02
CA ILE A 98 -16.38 -1.44 -13.08
C ILE A 98 -17.58 -0.53 -13.43
N VAL A 99 -17.35 0.71 -13.83
CA VAL A 99 -18.42 1.61 -14.24
C VAL A 99 -18.10 2.17 -15.62
N ILE A 100 -19.02 2.00 -16.56
CA ILE A 100 -18.91 2.48 -17.94
C ILE A 100 -20.16 3.24 -18.36
N THR A 101 -20.06 4.00 -19.44
CA THR A 101 -21.22 4.36 -20.26
C THR A 101 -21.07 3.75 -21.64
N LEU A 102 -22.17 3.27 -22.21
CA LEU A 102 -22.25 2.86 -23.61
C LEU A 102 -22.93 3.96 -24.43
N ARG A 103 -22.50 4.14 -25.68
CA ARG A 103 -23.12 5.01 -26.67
C ARG A 103 -24.04 4.16 -27.53
N CYS A 104 -25.30 4.09 -27.13
CA CYS A 104 -26.32 3.27 -27.77
C CYS A 104 -27.16 4.09 -28.75
N GLN A 105 -27.37 5.37 -28.46
CA GLN A 105 -28.13 6.24 -29.35
C GLN A 105 -27.46 6.31 -30.73
N ASP A 106 -28.23 5.99 -31.77
CA ASP A 106 -27.83 6.01 -33.18
C ASP A 106 -26.65 5.09 -33.56
N SER A 107 -26.23 4.19 -32.67
CA SER A 107 -25.11 3.30 -32.94
C SER A 107 -25.51 2.14 -33.84
N PRO A 108 -24.79 1.90 -34.96
CA PRO A 108 -25.08 0.78 -35.86
C PRO A 108 -24.51 -0.56 -35.35
N TYR A 109 -23.81 -0.55 -34.21
CA TYR A 109 -23.05 -1.69 -33.69
C TYR A 109 -23.60 -2.24 -32.38
N ILE A 110 -24.36 -1.45 -31.63
CA ILE A 110 -24.85 -1.81 -30.30
C ILE A 110 -26.32 -1.46 -30.15
N THR A 111 -27.09 -2.36 -29.57
CA THR A 111 -28.52 -2.16 -29.32
C THR A 111 -28.87 -2.67 -27.93
N VAL A 112 -29.85 -2.03 -27.29
CA VAL A 112 -30.38 -2.46 -26.00
C VAL A 112 -31.89 -2.57 -26.15
N ALA A 113 -32.41 -3.79 -26.01
CA ALA A 113 -33.84 -4.07 -26.14
C ALA A 113 -34.35 -4.84 -24.91
N PRO A 114 -35.63 -4.70 -24.52
CA PRO A 114 -36.22 -5.57 -23.50
C PRO A 114 -36.04 -7.04 -23.89
N LEU A 115 -35.71 -7.90 -22.92
CA LEU A 115 -35.73 -9.33 -23.16
C LEU A 115 -37.19 -9.79 -23.18
N GLU A 116 -37.67 -10.31 -24.31
CA GLU A 116 -39.03 -10.83 -24.46
C GLU A 116 -39.26 -11.98 -23.46
N SER A 117 -39.93 -11.70 -22.34
CA SER A 117 -40.33 -12.72 -21.38
C SER A 117 -41.71 -13.28 -21.72
N ARG A 118 -41.87 -14.61 -21.67
CA ARG A 118 -43.18 -15.30 -21.69
C ARG A 118 -44.06 -15.01 -20.47
N THR A 119 -43.62 -14.14 -19.56
CA THR A 119 -44.35 -13.70 -18.38
C THR A 119 -44.71 -12.24 -18.55
N SER A 120 -45.99 -11.92 -18.44
CA SER A 120 -46.55 -10.58 -18.53
C SER A 120 -45.97 -9.68 -17.44
N ASP A 121 -45.43 -8.54 -17.88
CA ASP A 121 -44.92 -7.40 -17.11
C ASP A 121 -43.73 -7.67 -16.16
N SER A 122 -42.76 -6.74 -16.15
CA SER A 122 -41.86 -6.43 -15.01
C SER A 122 -40.49 -7.12 -14.86
N SER A 123 -39.84 -7.71 -15.88
CA SER A 123 -38.54 -8.36 -15.62
C SER A 123 -37.39 -7.39 -15.30
N GLY A 124 -37.45 -6.12 -15.74
CA GLY A 124 -36.34 -5.17 -15.61
C GLY A 124 -35.06 -5.61 -16.34
N ILE A 125 -35.12 -6.70 -17.13
CA ILE A 125 -34.00 -7.27 -17.86
C ILE A 125 -34.04 -6.77 -19.30
N VAL A 126 -32.91 -6.26 -19.76
CA VAL A 126 -32.68 -5.89 -21.16
C VAL A 126 -31.57 -6.76 -21.74
N LEU A 127 -31.60 -6.96 -23.04
CA LEU A 127 -30.54 -7.61 -23.80
C LEU A 127 -29.70 -6.54 -24.48
N LEU A 128 -28.42 -6.48 -24.12
CA LEU A 128 -27.40 -5.74 -24.85
C LEU A 128 -26.89 -6.61 -25.99
N THR A 129 -27.08 -6.18 -27.24
CA THR A 129 -26.58 -6.89 -28.42
C THR A 129 -25.51 -6.07 -29.12
N VAL A 130 -24.34 -6.67 -29.35
CA VAL A 130 -23.24 -6.08 -30.13
C VAL A 130 -23.07 -6.86 -31.43
N ALA A 131 -23.13 -6.17 -32.56
CA ALA A 131 -22.86 -6.72 -33.89
C ALA A 131 -21.34 -6.86 -34.11
N LEU A 132 -20.75 -7.92 -33.53
CA LEU A 132 -19.30 -8.16 -33.46
C LEU A 132 -18.62 -8.08 -34.83
N HIS A 133 -19.11 -8.80 -35.84
CA HIS A 133 -18.47 -8.82 -37.15
C HIS A 133 -18.46 -7.44 -37.79
N ARG A 134 -19.61 -6.75 -37.76
CA ARG A 134 -19.75 -5.38 -38.30
C ARG A 134 -18.87 -4.37 -37.57
N TYR A 135 -18.80 -4.46 -36.24
CA TYR A 135 -17.95 -3.58 -35.43
C TYR A 135 -16.47 -3.85 -35.68
N ARG A 136 -16.07 -5.11 -35.82
CA ARG A 136 -14.70 -5.52 -36.13
C ARG A 136 -14.23 -4.99 -37.49
N GLU A 137 -15.06 -5.06 -38.52
CA GLU A 137 -14.76 -4.46 -39.84
C GLU A 137 -14.65 -2.93 -39.77
N HIS A 138 -15.49 -2.29 -38.96
CA HIS A 138 -15.36 -0.86 -38.70
C HIS A 138 -14.01 -0.51 -38.06
N ILE A 139 -13.62 -1.18 -36.97
CA ILE A 139 -12.33 -0.95 -36.31
C ILE A 139 -11.16 -1.21 -37.26
N ALA A 140 -11.24 -2.22 -38.13
CA ALA A 140 -10.20 -2.51 -39.12
C ALA A 140 -9.98 -1.31 -40.08
N ALA A 141 -11.07 -0.66 -40.49
CA ALA A 141 -11.07 0.50 -41.38
C ALA A 141 -10.63 1.82 -40.70
N CYS A 142 -10.69 1.91 -39.36
CA CYS A 142 -10.26 3.09 -38.63
C CYS A 142 -8.76 3.37 -38.81
N ALA A 143 -8.42 4.67 -38.87
CA ALA A 143 -7.04 5.13 -38.96
C ALA A 143 -6.30 4.95 -37.63
N ALA A 144 -5.00 4.65 -37.72
CA ALA A 144 -4.11 4.51 -36.58
C ALA A 144 -2.84 5.36 -36.77
N ASP A 145 -2.23 5.79 -35.67
CA ASP A 145 -0.94 6.46 -35.66
C ASP A 145 0.22 5.50 -35.98
N GLU A 146 1.44 6.04 -36.08
CA GLU A 146 2.66 5.27 -36.36
C GLU A 146 2.94 4.17 -35.31
N ALA A 147 2.46 4.36 -34.08
CA ALA A 147 2.60 3.40 -32.99
C ALA A 147 1.43 2.38 -32.95
N GLY A 148 0.50 2.45 -33.90
CA GLY A 148 -0.62 1.53 -34.07
C GLY A 148 -1.84 1.82 -33.19
N TYR A 149 -1.92 2.97 -32.52
CA TYR A 149 -3.10 3.37 -31.74
C TYR A 149 -4.12 4.07 -32.63
N LEU A 150 -5.41 3.87 -32.39
CA LEU A 150 -6.47 4.58 -33.11
C LEU A 150 -6.29 6.10 -32.97
N LEU A 151 -6.55 6.85 -34.05
CA LEU A 151 -6.43 8.32 -34.06
C LEU A 151 -7.56 9.02 -33.30
N ALA A 152 -8.78 8.47 -33.33
CA ALA A 152 -9.97 9.05 -32.69
C ALA A 152 -10.74 8.00 -31.85
N PRO A 153 -10.11 7.33 -30.88
CA PRO A 153 -10.72 6.22 -30.13
C PRO A 153 -12.03 6.61 -29.42
N GLU A 154 -12.17 7.87 -29.01
CA GLU A 154 -13.39 8.43 -28.44
C GLU A 154 -14.55 8.49 -29.44
N GLN A 155 -14.31 8.46 -30.75
CA GLN A 155 -15.32 8.43 -31.79
C GLN A 155 -15.60 6.99 -32.26
N GLU A 156 -14.59 6.13 -32.29
CA GLU A 156 -14.72 4.78 -32.85
C GLU A 156 -15.20 3.72 -31.83
N LEU A 157 -14.89 3.86 -30.53
CA LEU A 157 -15.20 2.84 -29.53
C LEU A 157 -16.64 2.96 -28.98
N LEU A 158 -17.24 1.84 -28.55
CA LEU A 158 -18.65 1.77 -28.18
C LEU A 158 -19.05 2.53 -26.90
N GLY A 159 -18.09 2.99 -26.09
CA GLY A 159 -18.38 3.66 -24.83
C GLY A 159 -17.16 4.24 -24.14
N TYR A 160 -17.35 4.72 -22.91
CA TYR A 160 -16.29 5.28 -22.07
C TYR A 160 -16.24 4.61 -20.71
N MET A 161 -15.02 4.45 -20.22
CA MET A 161 -14.76 3.98 -18.87
C MET A 161 -14.91 5.16 -17.91
N ILE A 162 -15.78 5.01 -16.90
CA ILE A 162 -15.97 5.99 -15.83
C ILE A 162 -15.04 5.64 -14.66
N ASP A 163 -15.14 4.41 -14.13
CA ASP A 163 -14.24 3.92 -13.08
C ASP A 163 -13.81 2.47 -13.28
N GLY A 164 -12.60 2.14 -12.81
CA GLY A 164 -12.06 0.77 -12.81
C GLY A 164 -10.92 0.48 -13.79
N HIS A 165 -10.38 1.50 -14.46
CA HIS A 165 -9.32 1.34 -15.47
C HIS A 165 -8.03 0.64 -14.96
N HIS A 166 -7.63 0.78 -13.69
CA HIS A 166 -6.48 0.01 -13.16
C HIS A 166 -6.78 -1.49 -13.08
N ARG A 167 -8.03 -1.87 -12.79
CA ARG A 167 -8.46 -3.26 -12.61
C ARG A 167 -8.53 -4.00 -13.93
N THR A 168 -9.17 -3.39 -14.92
CA THR A 168 -9.22 -3.95 -16.28
C THR A 168 -7.82 -4.07 -16.87
N GLU A 169 -6.92 -3.14 -16.51
CA GLU A 169 -5.55 -3.18 -17.03
C GLU A 169 -4.65 -4.20 -16.35
N GLY A 170 -4.78 -4.40 -15.03
CA GLY A 170 -4.11 -5.50 -14.36
C GLY A 170 -4.58 -6.87 -14.87
N ALA A 171 -5.89 -7.03 -15.15
CA ALA A 171 -6.42 -8.25 -15.75
C ALA A 171 -5.95 -8.49 -17.18
N TYR A 172 -5.84 -7.43 -17.98
CA TYR A 172 -5.24 -7.52 -19.31
C TYR A 172 -3.77 -7.93 -19.23
N ALA A 173 -2.99 -7.31 -18.33
CA ALA A 173 -1.57 -7.63 -18.14
C ALA A 173 -1.37 -9.09 -17.70
N ALA A 174 -2.25 -9.62 -16.85
CA ALA A 174 -2.27 -11.03 -16.45
C ALA A 174 -2.78 -12.01 -17.54
N GLY A 175 -3.09 -11.53 -18.76
CA GLY A 175 -3.61 -12.33 -19.86
C GLY A 175 -5.04 -12.86 -19.63
N LYS A 176 -5.78 -12.31 -18.67
CA LYS A 176 -7.11 -12.79 -18.26
C LYS A 176 -8.23 -12.15 -19.07
N LEU A 177 -8.23 -12.36 -20.40
CA LEU A 177 -9.19 -11.73 -21.32
C LEU A 177 -10.65 -12.15 -21.06
N ASP A 178 -10.90 -13.40 -20.66
CA ASP A 178 -12.26 -13.88 -20.37
C ASP A 178 -12.70 -13.59 -18.92
N TYR A 179 -11.87 -12.94 -18.10
CA TYR A 179 -12.22 -12.67 -16.71
C TYR A 179 -13.38 -11.69 -16.62
N PRO A 180 -14.50 -12.05 -15.95
CA PRO A 180 -15.66 -11.20 -15.85
C PRO A 180 -15.51 -10.18 -14.70
N PHE A 181 -15.93 -8.95 -14.96
CA PHE A 181 -16.14 -7.93 -13.95
C PHE A 181 -17.62 -7.64 -13.77
N LEU A 182 -18.07 -7.54 -12.51
CA LEU A 182 -19.32 -6.86 -12.20
C LEU A 182 -19.23 -5.44 -12.76
N THR A 183 -20.15 -5.07 -13.65
CA THR A 183 -20.09 -3.79 -14.36
C THR A 183 -21.42 -3.05 -14.27
N GLY A 184 -21.36 -1.83 -13.74
CA GLY A 184 -22.40 -0.83 -13.87
C GLY A 184 -22.32 -0.15 -15.24
N VAL A 185 -23.41 -0.19 -15.98
CA VAL A 185 -23.51 0.30 -17.36
C VAL A 185 -24.56 1.38 -17.43
N TYR A 186 -24.12 2.63 -17.59
CA TYR A 186 -25.02 3.69 -18.01
C TYR A 186 -25.20 3.70 -19.52
N LEU A 187 -26.34 4.21 -19.99
CA LEU A 187 -26.57 4.46 -21.41
C LEU A 187 -26.51 5.96 -21.69
N ASP A 188 -25.73 6.33 -22.70
CA ASP A 188 -25.71 7.65 -23.33
C ASP A 188 -25.48 8.81 -22.34
N LEU A 189 -24.59 8.63 -21.35
CA LEU A 189 -24.19 9.75 -20.49
C LEU A 189 -23.32 10.75 -21.25
N ASP A 190 -23.67 12.02 -21.12
CA ASP A 190 -22.80 13.12 -21.48
C ASP A 190 -21.58 13.23 -20.53
N LEU A 191 -20.56 13.97 -20.96
CA LEU A 191 -19.32 14.15 -20.21
C LEU A 191 -19.53 14.71 -18.80
N ARG A 192 -20.50 15.62 -18.63
CA ARG A 192 -20.80 16.24 -17.34
C ARG A 192 -21.37 15.21 -16.36
N LYS A 193 -22.30 14.37 -16.80
CA LYS A 193 -22.88 13.29 -16.00
C LYS A 193 -21.86 12.19 -15.70
N MET A 194 -21.00 11.85 -16.65
CA MET A 194 -19.88 10.93 -16.40
C MET A 194 -18.95 11.48 -15.30
N ALA A 195 -18.60 12.77 -15.36
CA ALA A 195 -17.77 13.42 -14.35
C ALA A 195 -18.45 13.47 -12.97
N ALA A 196 -19.75 13.76 -12.92
CA ALA A 196 -20.53 13.74 -11.68
C ALA A 196 -20.54 12.34 -11.05
N SER A 197 -20.82 11.30 -11.84
CA SER A 197 -20.79 9.92 -11.37
C SER A 197 -19.40 9.52 -10.85
N PHE A 198 -18.33 9.86 -11.58
CA PHE A 198 -16.96 9.62 -11.12
C PHE A 198 -16.67 10.32 -9.78
N ALA A 199 -17.09 11.58 -9.63
CA ALA A 199 -16.88 12.35 -8.42
C ALA A 199 -17.65 11.75 -7.23
N GLU A 200 -18.94 11.45 -7.39
CA GLU A 200 -19.80 10.85 -6.34
C GLU A 200 -19.28 9.49 -5.87
N ILE A 201 -18.80 8.65 -6.80
CA ILE A 201 -18.19 7.36 -6.46
C ILE A 201 -16.95 7.56 -5.58
N ASN A 202 -16.11 8.55 -5.87
CA ASN A 202 -14.77 8.66 -5.27
C ASN A 202 -14.71 9.62 -4.08
N CYS A 203 -15.58 10.64 -3.96
CA CYS A 203 -15.46 11.69 -2.94
C CYS A 203 -15.73 11.19 -1.52
N ASN A 204 -16.66 10.24 -1.39
CA ASN A 204 -17.07 9.67 -0.10
C ASN A 204 -16.35 8.35 0.21
N GLN A 205 -15.49 7.87 -0.68
CA GLN A 205 -14.70 6.67 -0.44
C GLN A 205 -13.54 6.97 0.50
N GLU A 206 -13.68 6.57 1.76
CA GLU A 206 -12.57 6.54 2.70
C GLU A 206 -11.75 5.26 2.51
N LYS A 207 -10.44 5.41 2.40
CA LYS A 207 -9.54 4.26 2.45
C LYS A 207 -9.53 3.72 3.88
N PRO A 208 -9.74 2.42 4.09
CA PRO A 208 -9.48 1.82 5.40
C PRO A 208 -8.07 2.16 5.86
N SER A 209 -7.89 2.38 7.17
CA SER A 209 -6.57 2.67 7.69
C SER A 209 -5.64 1.46 7.51
N ALA A 210 -4.33 1.70 7.64
CA ALA A 210 -3.36 0.62 7.63
C ALA A 210 -3.50 -0.33 8.84
N ILE A 211 -4.00 0.16 9.99
CA ILE A 211 -4.29 -0.67 11.16
C ILE A 211 -5.39 -1.67 10.83
N HIS A 212 -6.52 -1.16 10.33
CA HIS A 212 -7.66 -2.01 9.96
C HIS A 212 -7.29 -2.96 8.82
N THR A 213 -6.66 -2.47 7.76
CA THR A 213 -6.26 -3.29 6.62
C THR A 213 -5.35 -4.43 7.03
N ASN A 214 -4.36 -4.18 7.89
CA ASN A 214 -3.48 -5.24 8.39
C ASN A 214 -4.23 -6.25 9.26
N ALA A 215 -5.09 -5.80 10.17
CA ALA A 215 -5.89 -6.72 10.99
C ALA A 215 -6.76 -7.66 10.14
N ILE A 216 -7.42 -7.13 9.10
CA ILE A 216 -8.23 -7.95 8.18
C ILE A 216 -7.36 -8.89 7.33
N ARG A 217 -6.16 -8.46 6.92
CA ARG A 217 -5.20 -9.35 6.21
C ARG A 217 -4.76 -10.53 7.07
N ASN A 218 -4.51 -10.31 8.37
CA ASN A 218 -4.20 -11.39 9.30
C ASN A 218 -5.41 -12.34 9.45
N LEU A 219 -6.60 -11.78 9.73
CA LEU A 219 -7.85 -12.56 9.87
C LEU A 219 -8.17 -13.41 8.63
N SER A 220 -7.90 -12.90 7.43
CA SER A 220 -8.18 -13.59 6.17
C SER A 220 -7.09 -14.58 5.74
N GLY A 221 -5.98 -14.69 6.48
CA GLY A 221 -4.85 -15.54 6.11
C GLY A 221 -4.07 -15.04 4.89
N LEU A 222 -4.19 -13.75 4.53
CA LEU A 222 -3.48 -13.12 3.40
C LEU A 222 -2.07 -12.59 3.76
N MET A 223 -1.65 -12.80 5.00
CA MET A 223 -0.30 -12.47 5.45
C MET A 223 0.66 -13.61 5.16
N SER A 224 1.88 -13.27 4.76
CA SER A 224 3.00 -14.21 4.73
C SER A 224 3.36 -14.72 6.13
N ASP A 225 4.09 -15.84 6.22
CA ASP A 225 4.55 -16.39 7.51
C ASP A 225 5.34 -15.38 8.35
N ARG A 226 6.13 -14.53 7.69
CA ARG A 226 6.88 -13.46 8.35
C ARG A 226 5.97 -12.35 8.86
N GLU A 227 4.98 -11.92 8.07
CA GLU A 227 3.99 -10.93 8.49
C GLU A 227 3.17 -11.45 9.68
N ASN A 228 2.77 -12.74 9.66
CA ASN A 228 2.09 -13.39 10.77
C ASN A 228 2.97 -13.46 12.02
N THR A 229 4.23 -13.91 11.89
CA THR A 229 5.18 -13.94 13.01
C THR A 229 5.35 -12.55 13.65
N ALA A 230 5.49 -11.50 12.83
CA ALA A 230 5.61 -10.13 13.32
C ALA A 230 4.33 -9.62 13.97
N PHE A 231 3.16 -10.03 13.46
CA PHE A 231 1.87 -9.71 14.06
C PHE A 231 1.71 -10.38 15.43
N ASP A 232 2.06 -11.66 15.54
CA ASP A 232 1.98 -12.42 16.79
C ASP A 232 2.94 -11.83 17.84
N LEU A 233 4.18 -11.50 17.45
CA LEU A 233 5.14 -10.83 18.35
C LEU A 233 4.61 -9.49 18.87
N MET A 234 4.00 -8.70 17.99
CA MET A 234 3.39 -7.43 18.37
C MET A 234 2.24 -7.63 19.36
N ASP A 235 1.37 -8.61 19.12
CA ASP A 235 0.22 -8.91 19.98
C ASP A 235 0.69 -9.36 21.37
N GLU A 236 1.65 -10.29 21.42
CA GLU A 236 2.27 -10.76 22.66
C GLU A 236 2.93 -9.61 23.43
N LEU A 237 3.74 -8.77 22.77
CA LEU A 237 4.39 -7.61 23.41
C LEU A 237 3.38 -6.61 23.99
N ASN A 238 2.22 -6.45 23.35
CA ASN A 238 1.18 -5.55 23.83
C ASN A 238 0.32 -6.17 24.94
N GLY A 239 0.12 -7.50 24.93
CA GLY A 239 -0.77 -8.21 25.84
C GLY A 239 -0.11 -8.71 27.13
N ARG A 240 1.21 -8.92 27.14
CA ARG A 240 1.95 -9.34 28.34
C ARG A 240 2.43 -8.17 29.17
N ALA A 241 2.64 -8.37 30.47
CA ALA A 241 3.35 -7.41 31.30
C ALA A 241 4.79 -7.21 30.78
N GLY A 242 5.14 -5.96 30.47
CA GLY A 242 6.40 -5.61 29.82
C GLY A 242 6.45 -4.13 29.44
N LEU A 243 7.48 -3.70 28.72
CA LEU A 243 7.65 -2.31 28.29
C LEU A 243 6.58 -1.85 27.29
N PHE A 244 6.06 -2.78 26.49
CA PHE A 244 5.06 -2.50 25.46
C PHE A 244 3.63 -2.80 25.88
N HIS A 245 3.41 -3.27 27.12
CA HIS A 245 2.08 -3.60 27.64
C HIS A 245 1.12 -2.41 27.51
N ASP A 246 0.04 -2.57 26.74
CA ASP A 246 -0.90 -1.50 26.41
C ASP A 246 -0.24 -0.23 25.83
N ARG A 247 0.92 -0.34 25.16
CA ARG A 247 1.61 0.79 24.52
C ARG A 247 1.55 0.73 22.99
N ILE A 248 0.97 -0.33 22.40
CA ILE A 248 0.75 -0.42 20.96
C ILE A 248 -0.73 -0.09 20.66
N LYS A 249 -0.99 0.75 19.66
CA LYS A 249 -2.36 1.05 19.21
C LYS A 249 -2.82 -0.02 18.22
N MET A 250 -3.55 -1.00 18.73
CA MET A 250 -4.04 -2.16 17.98
C MET A 250 -5.24 -1.87 17.09
N PHE A 251 -6.12 -0.96 17.49
CA PHE A 251 -7.38 -0.67 16.82
C PHE A 251 -7.47 0.77 16.32
N ASP A 252 -8.29 0.98 15.30
CA ASP A 252 -8.67 2.31 14.85
C ASP A 252 -9.59 3.02 15.83
N GLY A 253 -9.63 4.35 15.71
CA GLY A 253 -10.48 5.20 16.57
C GLY A 253 -9.79 5.70 17.85
N PRO A 254 -10.57 6.35 18.73
CA PRO A 254 -10.09 6.88 20.00
C PRO A 254 -9.64 5.76 20.95
N ARG A 255 -8.51 5.97 21.64
CA ARG A 255 -8.03 5.04 22.69
C ARG A 255 -8.77 5.33 23.99
N ALA A 256 -9.11 4.29 24.75
CA ALA A 256 -9.72 4.44 26.07
C ALA A 256 -8.82 5.29 26.99
N ARG A 257 -9.42 6.21 27.76
CA ARG A 257 -8.67 7.12 28.65
C ARG A 257 -7.92 6.41 29.78
N SER A 258 -8.38 5.21 30.16
CA SER A 258 -7.73 4.36 31.16
C SER A 258 -6.42 3.74 30.66
N LEU A 259 -6.26 3.61 29.34
CA LEU A 259 -5.08 3.00 28.77
C LEU A 259 -3.93 4.01 28.75
N PRO A 260 -2.69 3.54 28.97
CA PRO A 260 -1.54 4.40 28.81
C PRO A 260 -1.41 4.91 27.37
N ARG A 261 -0.70 6.02 27.22
CA ARG A 261 -0.38 6.58 25.90
C ARG A 261 0.36 5.55 25.06
N ALA A 262 -0.09 5.36 23.83
CA ALA A 262 0.58 4.52 22.85
C ALA A 262 1.92 5.12 22.41
N TYR A 263 2.94 4.26 22.30
CA TYR A 263 4.23 4.59 21.71
C TYR A 263 4.17 4.54 20.18
N VAL A 264 3.46 3.56 19.64
CA VAL A 264 3.40 3.28 18.19
C VAL A 264 2.05 2.64 17.84
N ASN A 265 1.65 2.71 16.57
CA ASN A 265 0.48 1.95 16.09
C ASN A 265 0.87 0.57 15.57
N SER A 266 -0.09 -0.35 15.52
CA SER A 266 0.14 -1.75 15.13
C SER A 266 0.75 -1.88 13.74
N SER A 267 0.24 -1.15 12.75
CA SER A 267 0.77 -1.20 11.39
C SER A 267 2.27 -0.84 11.30
N LYS A 268 2.70 0.18 12.06
CA LYS A 268 4.12 0.57 12.13
C LYS A 268 4.93 -0.43 12.96
N MET A 269 4.41 -0.90 14.09
CA MET A 269 5.09 -1.88 14.94
C MET A 269 5.34 -3.20 14.20
N GLN A 270 4.32 -3.73 13.51
CA GLN A 270 4.44 -4.93 12.70
C GLN A 270 5.58 -4.80 11.67
N LYS A 271 5.63 -3.69 10.93
CA LYS A 271 6.71 -3.46 9.95
C LYS A 271 8.10 -3.39 10.58
N LEU A 272 8.21 -2.78 11.77
CA LEU A 272 9.48 -2.73 12.51
C LEU A 272 9.92 -4.13 12.95
N LEU A 273 8.97 -4.97 13.39
CA LEU A 273 9.23 -6.36 13.79
C LEU A 273 9.56 -7.25 12.58
N GLU A 274 8.89 -7.08 11.45
CA GLU A 274 9.24 -7.77 10.20
C GLU A 274 10.70 -7.50 9.81
N HIS A 275 11.11 -6.23 9.88
CA HIS A 275 12.48 -5.84 9.57
C HIS A 275 13.47 -6.34 10.64
N TRP A 276 13.09 -6.30 11.92
CA TRP A 276 13.89 -6.86 13.00
C TRP A 276 14.14 -8.36 12.83
N LEU A 277 13.14 -9.13 12.37
CA LEU A 277 13.32 -10.55 12.04
C LEU A 277 14.39 -10.73 10.95
N GLU A 278 14.34 -9.94 9.87
CA GLU A 278 15.36 -9.97 8.81
C GLU A 278 16.77 -9.64 9.33
N ILE A 279 16.89 -8.56 10.12
CA ILE A 279 18.17 -8.12 10.68
C ILE A 279 18.79 -9.19 11.57
N ASN A 280 18.00 -9.87 12.42
CA ASN A 280 18.55 -10.91 13.29
C ASN A 280 19.05 -12.10 12.51
N LEU A 281 18.36 -12.50 11.42
CA LEU A 281 18.87 -13.54 10.52
C LEU A 281 20.19 -13.11 9.87
N GLN A 282 20.29 -11.87 9.36
CA GLN A 282 21.51 -11.36 8.72
C GLN A 282 22.67 -11.26 9.70
N ASN A 283 22.37 -10.82 10.91
CA ASN A 283 23.33 -10.82 11.98
C ASN A 283 23.60 -12.25 12.43
N GLY A 284 22.78 -13.27 12.20
CA GLY A 284 23.04 -14.62 12.73
C GLY A 284 22.76 -14.75 14.23
N PHE A 285 21.90 -13.88 14.78
CA PHE A 285 21.26 -14.13 16.07
C PHE A 285 20.03 -15.01 15.83
N ASN A 286 20.12 -16.28 16.23
CA ASN A 286 19.07 -17.26 15.96
C ASN A 286 18.19 -17.50 17.20
N TYR A 287 17.10 -16.75 17.30
CA TYR A 287 16.07 -16.97 18.31
C TYR A 287 15.09 -18.04 17.81
N THR A 288 15.30 -19.28 18.26
CA THR A 288 14.60 -20.47 17.76
C THR A 288 13.17 -20.61 18.29
N THR A 289 12.85 -20.01 19.43
CA THR A 289 11.50 -20.04 20.03
C THR A 289 10.83 -18.67 19.95
N PHE A 290 9.50 -18.68 19.95
CA PHE A 290 8.71 -17.44 20.00
C PHE A 290 8.99 -16.64 21.28
N SER A 291 9.04 -17.29 22.45
CA SER A 291 9.38 -16.63 23.73
C SER A 291 10.75 -15.94 23.68
N ALA A 292 11.76 -16.62 23.12
CA ALA A 292 13.10 -16.04 23.02
C ALA A 292 13.13 -14.77 22.15
N ARG A 293 12.28 -14.68 21.11
CA ARG A 293 12.16 -13.48 20.27
C ARG A 293 11.54 -12.33 21.05
N VAL A 294 10.50 -12.60 21.82
CA VAL A 294 9.84 -11.59 22.68
C VAL A 294 10.81 -11.09 23.74
N GLU A 295 11.52 -12.00 24.40
CA GLU A 295 12.54 -11.71 25.41
C GLU A 295 13.71 -10.89 24.84
N ALA A 296 14.16 -11.17 23.62
CA ALA A 296 15.22 -10.40 22.97
C ALA A 296 14.83 -8.93 22.76
N ILE A 297 13.58 -8.68 22.38
CA ILE A 297 13.04 -7.33 22.20
C ILE A 297 12.93 -6.63 23.56
N GLU A 298 12.34 -7.27 24.56
CA GLU A 298 12.22 -6.72 25.92
C GLU A 298 13.61 -6.44 26.54
N THR A 299 14.59 -7.31 26.31
CA THR A 299 15.98 -7.15 26.76
C THR A 299 16.59 -5.88 26.18
N TYR A 300 16.45 -5.68 24.87
CA TYR A 300 16.95 -4.50 24.18
C TYR A 300 16.31 -3.20 24.68
N PHE A 301 14.98 -3.15 24.74
CA PHE A 301 14.29 -1.94 25.18
C PHE A 301 14.45 -1.67 26.68
N SER A 302 14.64 -2.71 27.50
CA SER A 302 15.00 -2.58 28.92
C SER A 302 16.38 -1.97 29.11
N ALA A 303 17.34 -2.25 28.22
CA ALA A 303 18.63 -1.58 28.22
C ALA A 303 18.49 -0.08 27.92
N TRP A 304 17.71 0.29 26.91
CA TRP A 304 17.40 1.70 26.64
C TRP A 304 16.68 2.40 27.80
N LYS A 305 15.79 1.69 28.51
CA LYS A 305 15.18 2.21 29.75
C LYS A 305 16.17 2.40 30.88
N ALA A 306 17.17 1.55 30.99
CA ALA A 306 18.25 1.73 31.97
C ALA A 306 19.10 2.96 31.66
N CYS A 307 19.42 3.22 30.38
CA CYS A 307 20.26 4.34 29.97
C CYS A 307 19.51 5.70 29.95
N TYR A 308 18.20 5.69 29.70
CA TYR A 308 17.38 6.90 29.64
C TYR A 308 16.08 6.78 30.47
N PRO A 309 16.16 6.54 31.79
CA PRO A 309 14.99 6.24 32.62
C PRO A 309 13.90 7.32 32.58
N GLN A 310 14.30 8.60 32.48
CA GLN A 310 13.41 9.77 32.41
C GLN A 310 12.56 9.85 31.13
N ALA A 311 12.97 9.16 30.06
CA ALA A 311 12.30 9.19 28.78
C ALA A 311 11.09 8.26 28.69
N TRP A 312 11.03 7.27 29.59
CA TRP A 312 9.98 6.27 29.64
C TRP A 312 8.78 6.78 30.45
N ASP A 313 7.58 6.39 30.03
CA ASP A 313 6.32 6.80 30.64
C ASP A 313 6.09 8.34 30.67
N SER A 314 6.88 9.12 29.92
CA SER A 314 6.84 10.58 29.87
C SER A 314 6.54 11.11 28.47
N SER A 315 5.59 12.05 28.35
CA SER A 315 5.32 12.73 27.08
C SER A 315 6.36 13.78 26.69
N ALA A 316 7.26 14.12 27.63
CA ALA A 316 8.31 15.11 27.43
C ALA A 316 9.44 14.59 26.54
N HIS A 317 9.51 13.29 26.25
CA HIS A 317 10.58 12.70 25.45
C HIS A 317 10.06 12.07 24.16
N VAL A 318 10.86 12.09 23.10
CA VAL A 318 10.52 11.51 21.80
C VAL A 318 10.86 10.02 21.71
N LEU A 319 11.69 9.52 22.62
CA LEU A 319 12.15 8.12 22.66
C LEU A 319 10.97 7.13 22.70
N THR A 320 9.93 7.47 23.45
CA THR A 320 8.69 6.69 23.61
C THR A 320 7.54 7.16 22.71
N LYS A 321 7.87 7.85 21.62
CA LYS A 321 6.93 8.20 20.54
C LYS A 321 7.28 7.39 19.29
N THR A 322 6.40 7.41 18.29
CA THR A 322 6.58 6.64 17.04
C THR A 322 7.96 6.85 16.41
N MET A 323 8.47 8.09 16.41
CA MET A 323 9.81 8.40 15.92
C MET A 323 10.91 7.70 16.72
N GLY A 324 10.86 7.77 18.05
CA GLY A 324 11.86 7.13 18.91
C GLY A 324 11.86 5.63 18.73
N ILE A 325 10.69 4.98 18.75
CA ILE A 325 10.57 3.53 18.51
C ILE A 325 11.12 3.14 17.13
N ASP A 326 10.81 3.90 16.07
CA ASP A 326 11.37 3.69 14.73
C ASP A 326 12.91 3.78 14.71
N ILE A 327 13.48 4.76 15.41
CA ILE A 327 14.93 4.92 15.53
C ILE A 327 15.53 3.77 16.34
N LEU A 328 14.95 3.38 17.46
CA LEU A 328 15.49 2.31 18.29
C LEU A 328 15.51 0.97 17.55
N PHE A 329 14.46 0.61 16.81
CA PHE A 329 14.50 -0.58 15.96
C PHE A 329 15.57 -0.52 14.86
N ASP A 330 15.84 0.68 14.31
CA ASP A 330 16.91 0.89 13.32
C ASP A 330 18.30 0.68 13.91
N LEU A 331 18.51 1.13 15.15
CA LEU A 331 19.79 1.01 15.84
C LEU A 331 20.07 -0.40 16.35
N TYR A 332 19.04 -1.23 16.54
CA TYR A 332 19.19 -2.59 17.04
C TYR A 332 20.25 -3.37 16.25
N GLY A 333 20.13 -3.42 14.92
CA GLY A 333 21.04 -4.19 14.07
C GLY A 333 22.49 -3.74 14.17
N LEU A 334 22.72 -2.42 14.23
CA LEU A 334 24.06 -1.83 14.29
C LEU A 334 24.72 -2.02 15.65
N LEU A 335 23.94 -1.90 16.74
CA LEU A 335 24.42 -2.20 18.09
C LEU A 335 24.72 -3.69 18.25
N SER A 336 23.86 -4.54 17.68
CA SER A 336 24.07 -5.98 17.58
C SER A 336 25.37 -6.35 16.89
N GLU A 337 25.70 -5.73 15.75
CA GLU A 337 26.98 -5.91 15.07
C GLU A 337 28.17 -5.43 15.90
N PHE A 338 28.05 -4.24 16.50
CA PHE A 338 29.10 -3.67 17.36
C PHE A 338 29.40 -4.57 18.55
N MET A 339 28.36 -5.05 19.24
CA MET A 339 28.51 -5.97 20.36
C MET A 339 29.21 -7.25 19.92
N ARG A 340 28.87 -7.82 18.76
CA ARG A 340 29.57 -9.01 18.29
C ARG A 340 31.05 -8.78 18.03
N SER A 341 31.43 -7.62 17.50
CA SER A 341 32.83 -7.33 17.21
C SER A 341 33.67 -6.96 18.43
N SER A 342 33.04 -6.55 19.54
CA SER A 342 33.74 -5.80 20.59
C SER A 342 33.33 -6.13 22.02
N ILE A 343 32.29 -6.93 22.24
CA ILE A 343 31.71 -7.21 23.57
C ILE A 343 31.44 -8.71 23.74
N LEU A 344 30.72 -9.34 22.81
CA LEU A 344 30.22 -10.70 22.94
C LEU A 344 31.27 -11.75 22.58
N ALA A 345 31.24 -12.87 23.30
CA ALA A 345 31.94 -14.08 22.90
C ALA A 345 31.31 -14.65 21.59
N PRO A 346 32.10 -15.37 20.75
CA PRO A 346 31.58 -15.99 19.55
C PRO A 346 30.36 -16.90 19.83
N GLY A 347 29.24 -16.62 19.16
CA GLY A 347 28.00 -17.40 19.32
C GLY A 347 27.13 -17.03 20.52
N ALA A 348 27.56 -16.10 21.39
CA ALA A 348 26.74 -15.63 22.50
C ALA A 348 25.56 -14.77 22.01
N LEU A 349 24.42 -14.89 22.69
CA LEU A 349 23.28 -13.99 22.52
C LEU A 349 23.48 -12.76 23.43
N PRO A 350 23.05 -11.57 23.00
CA PRO A 350 23.22 -10.37 23.82
C PRO A 350 22.29 -10.39 25.04
N GLU A 351 22.85 -10.11 26.21
CA GLU A 351 22.09 -9.86 27.42
C GLU A 351 21.84 -8.36 27.61
N ARG A 352 21.04 -8.00 28.62
CA ARG A 352 20.69 -6.60 28.91
C ARG A 352 21.93 -5.74 29.17
N GLU A 353 22.89 -6.24 29.92
CA GLU A 353 24.11 -5.50 30.28
C GLU A 353 25.04 -5.27 29.08
N ASP A 354 25.04 -6.19 28.10
CA ASP A 354 25.78 -6.00 26.85
C ASP A 354 25.23 -4.81 26.07
N PHE A 355 23.89 -4.73 25.96
CA PHE A 355 23.24 -3.61 25.33
C PHE A 355 23.46 -2.30 26.10
N ILE A 356 23.39 -2.31 27.43
CA ILE A 356 23.69 -1.12 28.26
C ILE A 356 25.11 -0.65 27.97
N THR A 357 26.08 -1.57 27.98
CA THR A 357 27.48 -1.27 27.68
C THR A 357 27.64 -0.68 26.28
N ALA A 358 26.98 -1.27 25.27
CA ALA A 358 27.03 -0.78 23.91
C ALA A 358 26.42 0.62 23.78
N ILE A 359 25.25 0.85 24.37
CA ILE A 359 24.56 2.14 24.36
C ILE A 359 25.41 3.21 25.04
N HIS A 360 25.98 2.92 26.21
CA HIS A 360 26.89 3.84 26.91
C HIS A 360 28.10 4.19 26.07
N ARG A 361 28.80 3.20 25.50
CA ARG A 361 29.98 3.45 24.64
C ARG A 361 29.64 4.32 23.42
N CYS A 362 28.51 4.04 22.76
CA CYS A 362 28.13 4.76 21.55
C CYS A 362 27.60 6.16 21.82
N PHE A 363 26.80 6.35 22.88
CA PHE A 363 25.95 7.55 23.03
C PHE A 363 26.23 8.37 24.28
N PHE A 364 27.15 7.96 25.14
CA PHE A 364 27.51 8.68 26.35
C PHE A 364 29.02 8.89 26.47
N ASP A 365 29.39 9.96 27.15
CA ASP A 365 30.74 10.21 27.63
C ASP A 365 30.80 9.86 29.11
N LEU A 366 31.82 9.08 29.50
CA LEU A 366 32.09 8.77 30.90
C LEU A 366 32.84 9.95 31.53
N GLN A 367 32.30 10.50 32.62
CA GLN A 367 32.97 11.51 33.41
C GLN A 367 33.10 11.04 34.85
N GLU A 368 34.14 11.51 35.54
CA GLU A 368 34.32 11.29 36.97
C GLU A 368 34.25 12.63 37.68
N GLN A 369 33.43 12.69 38.72
CA GLN A 369 33.36 13.83 39.63
C GLN A 369 33.35 13.30 41.05
N ASP A 370 34.25 13.82 41.89
CA ASP A 370 34.39 13.44 43.30
C ASP A 370 34.53 11.92 43.53
N GLY A 371 35.25 11.23 42.64
CA GLY A 371 35.48 9.78 42.70
C GLY A 371 34.28 8.92 42.29
N THR A 372 33.21 9.54 41.77
CA THR A 372 32.03 8.85 41.26
C THR A 372 31.95 9.01 39.74
N ALA A 373 31.89 7.89 39.01
CA ALA A 373 31.72 7.90 37.57
C ALA A 373 30.24 8.07 37.19
N PHE A 374 29.96 8.94 36.22
CA PHE A 374 28.62 9.16 35.68
C PHE A 374 28.66 9.33 34.15
N TYR A 375 27.56 8.97 33.50
CA TYR A 375 27.43 9.01 32.05
C TYR A 375 26.67 10.26 31.62
N LEU A 376 27.27 11.08 30.75
CA LEU A 376 26.62 12.23 30.13
C LEU A 376 26.26 11.93 28.67
N PRO A 377 25.06 12.28 28.19
CA PRO A 377 24.72 12.10 26.78
C PRO A 377 25.67 12.87 25.87
N LYS A 378 26.21 12.17 24.87
CA LYS A 378 27.02 12.79 23.82
C LYS A 378 26.22 13.86 23.10
N ARG A 379 26.94 14.84 22.56
CA ARG A 379 26.33 15.94 21.81
C ARG A 379 26.22 15.60 20.32
N LEU A 380 25.11 16.00 19.72
CA LEU A 380 24.78 15.85 18.31
C LEU A 380 24.73 17.20 17.64
N GLU A 381 25.44 17.35 16.54
CA GLU A 381 25.32 18.50 15.65
C GLU A 381 24.08 18.30 14.75
N LEU A 382 23.03 19.08 15.01
CA LEU A 382 21.78 19.00 14.24
C LEU A 382 21.77 19.91 13.00
N ASP A 383 22.60 20.94 12.97
CA ASP A 383 22.76 21.83 11.82
C ASP A 383 24.24 22.17 11.60
N ALA A 384 24.77 21.65 10.50
CA ALA A 384 26.16 21.85 10.08
C ALA A 384 26.50 23.31 9.74
N GLN A 385 25.50 24.16 9.50
CA GLN A 385 25.72 25.60 9.25
C GLN A 385 25.86 26.38 10.55
N SER A 386 25.15 25.97 11.61
CA SER A 386 25.20 26.60 12.92
C SER A 386 26.41 26.18 13.75
N GLY A 387 26.93 24.95 13.52
CA GLY A 387 27.95 24.34 14.37
C GLY A 387 27.48 24.02 15.79
N GLU A 388 26.19 24.22 16.10
CA GLU A 388 25.64 24.00 17.43
C GLU A 388 25.42 22.50 17.66
N SER A 389 26.11 21.96 18.67
CA SER A 389 25.88 20.59 19.12
C SER A 389 24.97 20.61 20.35
N ILE A 390 23.99 19.71 20.40
CA ILE A 390 23.03 19.59 21.50
C ILE A 390 23.14 18.21 22.17
N PRO A 391 22.96 18.09 23.49
CA PRO A 391 22.96 16.78 24.15
C PRO A 391 21.87 15.84 23.62
N LEU A 392 22.17 14.56 23.44
CA LEU A 392 21.21 13.52 23.06
C LEU A 392 20.28 13.14 24.23
N THR A 393 19.46 14.08 24.70
CA THR A 393 18.54 13.87 25.83
C THR A 393 17.21 13.27 25.42
N TRP A 394 16.90 13.24 24.12
CA TRP A 394 15.60 12.84 23.56
C TRP A 394 14.43 13.71 24.00
N GLU A 395 14.66 14.89 24.56
CA GLU A 395 13.59 15.82 24.93
C GLU A 395 12.80 16.29 23.71
N SER A 396 11.49 16.42 23.87
CA SER A 396 10.57 16.79 22.78
C SER A 396 10.67 18.26 22.41
N SER A 397 11.04 19.12 23.35
CA SER A 397 11.38 20.53 23.08
C SER A 397 12.48 20.64 22.03
N THR A 398 13.46 19.73 22.07
CA THR A 398 14.65 19.77 21.24
C THR A 398 14.50 18.92 19.98
N PHE A 399 14.09 17.67 20.13
CA PHE A 399 14.05 16.70 19.03
C PHE A 399 12.67 16.59 18.37
N GLY A 400 11.62 17.17 18.97
CA GLY A 400 10.24 17.05 18.46
C GLY A 400 10.05 17.61 17.05
N GLY A 401 10.81 18.66 16.68
CA GLY A 401 10.79 19.24 15.33
C GLY A 401 11.29 18.30 14.23
N LEU A 402 11.99 17.22 14.60
CA LEU A 402 12.54 16.22 13.67
C LEU A 402 11.58 15.08 13.37
N SER A 403 10.33 15.12 13.84
CA SER A 403 9.35 14.02 13.66
C SER A 403 8.89 13.81 12.21
N SER A 404 9.31 14.65 11.27
CA SER A 404 9.06 14.47 9.84
C SER A 404 9.92 13.32 9.28
N GLY A 405 9.50 12.67 8.19
CA GLY A 405 10.28 11.59 7.59
C GLY A 405 11.73 11.98 7.24
N LYS A 406 11.95 13.23 6.81
CA LYS A 406 13.30 13.78 6.57
C LYS A 406 14.09 13.94 7.87
N GLY A 407 13.47 14.48 8.92
CA GLY A 407 14.10 14.66 10.23
C GLY A 407 14.48 13.34 10.90
N ILE A 408 13.59 12.34 10.83
CA ILE A 408 13.86 10.98 11.33
C ILE A 408 15.06 10.38 10.60
N HIS A 409 15.09 10.47 9.27
CA HIS A 409 16.21 9.94 8.47
C HIS A 409 17.53 10.65 8.80
N PHE A 410 17.51 11.96 8.99
CA PHE A 410 18.67 12.73 9.41
C PHE A 410 19.20 12.27 10.77
N LEU A 411 18.32 12.16 11.78
CA LEU A 411 18.71 11.72 13.12
C LEU A 411 19.24 10.28 13.12
N LYS A 412 18.62 9.37 12.36
CA LYS A 412 19.16 8.02 12.13
C LYS A 412 20.59 8.11 11.58
N GLY A 413 20.83 8.89 10.53
CA GLY A 413 22.16 9.09 9.95
C GLY A 413 23.22 9.49 10.99
N LYS A 414 22.92 10.50 11.81
CA LYS A 414 23.84 10.96 12.87
C LYS A 414 24.11 9.89 13.93
N LEU A 415 23.10 9.16 14.36
CA LEU A 415 23.27 8.10 15.35
C LEU A 415 24.08 6.92 14.79
N ARG A 416 23.92 6.62 13.49
CA ARG A 416 24.74 5.62 12.79
C ARG A 416 26.21 6.03 12.70
N GLU A 417 26.48 7.32 12.40
CA GLU A 417 27.83 7.89 12.42
C GLU A 417 28.49 7.71 13.79
N MET A 418 27.77 7.98 14.89
CA MET A 418 28.28 7.79 16.26
C MET A 418 28.65 6.33 16.56
N ILE A 419 27.82 5.37 16.15
CA ILE A 419 28.13 3.94 16.32
C ILE A 419 29.38 3.59 15.51
N ALA A 420 29.46 4.02 14.25
CA ALA A 420 30.59 3.72 13.37
C ALA A 420 31.91 4.30 13.91
N LEU A 421 31.92 5.55 14.37
CA LEU A 421 33.09 6.18 14.99
C LEU A 421 33.56 5.39 16.22
N THR A 422 32.62 4.95 17.06
CA THR A 422 32.93 4.16 18.26
C THR A 422 33.55 2.81 17.90
N ARG A 423 33.10 2.14 16.82
CA ARG A 423 33.70 0.89 16.32
C ARG A 423 35.16 1.07 15.92
N HIS A 424 35.52 2.21 15.32
CA HIS A 424 36.90 2.48 14.90
C HIS A 424 37.85 2.79 16.07
N SER A 425 37.32 3.36 17.17
CA SER A 425 38.12 3.69 18.36
C SER A 425 38.48 2.47 19.23
N PHE A 426 37.81 1.33 19.05
CA PHE A 426 38.07 0.08 19.77
C PHE A 426 38.25 -1.08 18.78
N PRO A 427 39.42 -1.18 18.11
CA PRO A 427 39.68 -2.25 17.16
C PRO A 427 39.67 -3.63 17.84
N VAL A 428 39.16 -4.60 17.09
CA VAL A 428 38.95 -6.01 17.44
C VAL A 428 40.21 -6.64 18.03
N HIS A 429 40.06 -7.40 19.12
CA HIS A 429 41.09 -8.33 19.62
C HIS A 429 40.94 -9.70 18.95
#